data_AF-A0A7C0Y7U4-F1
#
_entry.id   AF-A0A7C0Y7U4-F1
#
_cell.length_a   1.000
_cell.length_b   1.000
_cell.length_c   1.000
_cell.angle_alpha   90.00
_cell.angle_beta   90.00
_cell.angle_gamma   90.00
#
_symmetry.space_group_name_H-M   'P 1'
#
loop_
_entity.id
_entity.type
_entity.pdbx_description
1 polymer ?
#
loop_
_entity_poly.entity_id
_entity_poly.type
_entity_poly.pdbx_seq_one_letter_code
_entity_poly.pdbx_strand_id
1 'polypeptide(L)'
;MNIIPPKPEIDFTDELLTSKGGIIFLARFASYLGLLKLCAQNIKLKQRNRGPSDSHYFLSLIYSIALGEGNLCDVDLLKEDLAQRTLAGFKKVPDSRRISEYLCGFDKNSLTSLSNIAKFLASKLIKPVIEHELSQR
;
A
#
# COMPACT_ATOMS: atom_id res chain seq x y z
N MET A 1 -32.14 19.50 30.99
CA MET A 1 -32.29 18.08 30.64
C MET A 1 -30.88 17.50 30.60
N ASN A 2 -30.44 16.79 31.64
CA ASN A 2 -29.11 16.17 31.66
C ASN A 2 -29.19 14.85 30.89
N ILE A 3 -28.63 14.81 29.69
CA ILE A 3 -28.47 13.57 28.92
C ILE A 3 -27.21 12.91 29.44
N ILE A 4 -27.36 11.90 30.30
CA ILE A 4 -26.26 11.02 30.68
C ILE A 4 -26.02 10.09 29.49
N PRO A 5 -24.85 10.11 28.85
CA PRO A 5 -24.58 9.22 27.72
C PRO A 5 -24.63 7.76 28.21
N PRO A 6 -25.23 6.84 27.44
CA PRO A 6 -25.28 5.43 27.81
C PRO A 6 -23.86 4.87 27.95
N LYS A 7 -23.67 4.00 28.95
CA LYS A 7 -22.38 3.35 29.20
C LYS A 7 -22.05 2.44 28.00
N PRO A 8 -20.86 2.55 27.38
CA PRO A 8 -20.49 1.68 26.26
C PRO A 8 -20.38 0.23 26.75
N GLU A 9 -20.98 -0.68 26.00
CA GLU A 9 -20.77 -2.12 26.13
C GLU A 9 -19.44 -2.46 25.42
N ILE A 10 -18.52 -3.07 26.15
CA ILE A 10 -17.18 -3.41 25.66
C ILE A 10 -17.09 -4.93 25.63
N ASP A 11 -16.87 -5.47 24.44
CA ASP A 11 -16.61 -6.90 24.23
C ASP A 11 -15.14 -7.09 23.80
N PHE A 12 -14.52 -8.16 24.28
CA PHE A 12 -13.12 -8.46 24.02
C PHE A 12 -13.03 -9.72 23.17
N THR A 13 -12.14 -9.71 22.19
CA THR A 13 -11.86 -10.86 21.33
C THR A 13 -10.37 -11.06 21.15
N ASP A 14 -9.97 -12.31 20.99
CA ASP A 14 -8.60 -12.69 20.59
C ASP A 14 -8.41 -12.61 19.07
N GLU A 15 -9.47 -12.29 18.31
CA GLU A 15 -9.40 -12.09 16.88
C GLU A 15 -8.57 -10.85 16.50
N LEU A 16 -7.86 -10.96 15.37
CA LEU A 16 -7.14 -9.85 14.79
C LEU A 16 -8.10 -8.90 14.06
N LEU A 17 -8.47 -7.82 14.72
CA LEU A 17 -9.34 -6.78 14.15
C LEU A 17 -8.53 -5.62 13.57
N THR A 18 -9.00 -5.07 12.45
CA THR A 18 -8.50 -3.81 11.89
C THR A 18 -9.61 -3.04 11.21
N SER A 19 -9.62 -1.71 11.38
CA SER A 19 -10.52 -0.82 10.65
C SER A 19 -10.11 -0.65 9.17
N LYS A 20 -8.92 -1.12 8.79
CA LYS A 20 -8.31 -0.96 7.46
C LYS A 20 -8.41 -2.23 6.61
N GLY A 21 -9.46 -3.03 6.79
CA GLY A 21 -9.65 -4.31 6.09
C GLY A 21 -9.69 -4.21 4.55
N GLY A 22 -10.09 -3.05 4.01
CA GLY A 22 -10.10 -2.77 2.56
C GLY A 22 -8.73 -2.91 1.88
N ILE A 23 -7.63 -2.93 2.65
CA ILE A 23 -6.29 -3.19 2.14
C ILE A 23 -6.17 -4.54 1.41
N ILE A 24 -7.02 -5.53 1.73
CA ILE A 24 -7.04 -6.82 1.03
C ILE A 24 -7.37 -6.66 -0.45
N PHE A 25 -8.25 -5.71 -0.80
CA PHE A 25 -8.59 -5.41 -2.18
C PHE A 25 -7.38 -4.86 -2.91
N LEU A 26 -6.68 -3.88 -2.30
CA LEU A 26 -5.47 -3.30 -2.86
C LEU A 26 -4.37 -4.35 -3.05
N ALA A 27 -4.19 -5.25 -2.09
CA ALA A 27 -3.21 -6.33 -2.19
C ALA A 27 -3.51 -7.29 -3.33
N ARG A 28 -4.78 -7.70 -3.46
CA ARG A 28 -5.22 -8.55 -4.58
C ARG A 28 -5.09 -7.84 -5.92
N PHE A 29 -5.42 -6.55 -5.98
CA PHE A 29 -5.33 -5.76 -7.20
C PHE A 29 -3.87 -5.55 -7.64
N ALA A 30 -2.96 -5.24 -6.70
CA ALA A 30 -1.53 -5.14 -6.96
C ALA A 30 -0.96 -6.49 -7.48
N SER A 31 -1.41 -7.60 -6.91
CA SER A 31 -1.05 -8.95 -7.37
C SER A 31 -1.57 -9.22 -8.80
N TYR A 32 -2.85 -8.93 -9.05
CA TYR A 32 -3.49 -9.07 -10.38
C TYR A 32 -2.76 -8.27 -11.46
N LEU A 33 -2.35 -7.04 -11.15
CA LEU A 33 -1.59 -6.19 -12.07
C LEU A 33 -0.12 -6.62 -12.24
N GLY A 34 0.36 -7.56 -11.43
CA GLY A 34 1.77 -7.93 -11.38
C GLY A 34 2.67 -6.78 -10.91
N LEU A 35 2.13 -5.85 -10.11
CA LEU A 35 2.80 -4.60 -9.72
C LEU A 35 4.15 -4.87 -9.03
N LEU A 36 4.22 -5.88 -8.16
CA LEU A 36 5.48 -6.27 -7.50
C LEU A 36 6.58 -6.60 -8.51
N LYS A 37 6.23 -7.35 -9.56
CA LYS A 37 7.15 -7.79 -10.60
C LYS A 37 7.58 -6.61 -11.48
N LEU A 38 6.64 -5.74 -11.86
CA LEU A 38 6.94 -4.54 -12.62
C LEU A 38 7.90 -3.61 -11.86
N CYS A 39 7.63 -3.35 -10.58
CA CYS A 39 8.53 -2.57 -9.73
C CYS A 39 9.90 -3.25 -9.60
N ALA A 40 9.94 -4.56 -9.35
CA ALA A 40 11.19 -5.29 -9.20
C ALA A 40 12.05 -5.29 -10.47
N GLN A 41 11.44 -5.21 -11.65
CA GLN A 41 12.14 -5.19 -12.93
C GLN A 41 12.64 -3.80 -13.31
N ASN A 42 11.86 -2.76 -13.02
CA ASN A 42 12.10 -1.41 -13.53
C ASN A 42 12.70 -0.46 -12.48
N ILE A 43 12.61 -0.79 -11.19
CA ILE A 43 13.26 -0.02 -10.12
C ILE A 43 14.36 -0.87 -9.49
N LYS A 44 15.56 -0.29 -9.44
CA LYS A 44 16.81 -0.94 -8.99
C LYS A 44 17.61 -0.01 -8.09
N LEU A 45 16.95 0.55 -7.08
CA LEU A 45 17.57 1.49 -6.15
C LEU A 45 18.42 0.76 -5.11
N LYS A 46 18.01 -0.44 -4.71
CA LYS A 46 18.81 -1.25 -3.80
C LYS A 46 19.94 -1.96 -4.52
N GLN A 47 21.16 -1.64 -4.08
CA GLN A 47 22.37 -2.36 -4.48
C GLN A 47 22.62 -3.63 -3.64
N ARG A 48 22.15 -3.66 -2.38
CA ARG A 48 22.38 -4.79 -1.45
C ARG A 48 21.15 -5.68 -1.32
N ASN A 49 21.37 -7.00 -1.39
CA ASN A 49 20.31 -8.02 -1.23
C ASN A 49 20.01 -8.35 0.25
N ARG A 50 19.78 -7.33 1.09
CA ARG A 50 19.39 -7.49 2.51
C ARG A 50 18.21 -6.58 2.83
N GLY A 51 17.29 -7.04 3.67
CA GLY A 51 16.09 -6.27 4.04
C GLY A 51 15.00 -6.26 2.96
N PRO A 52 14.00 -5.37 3.06
CA PRO A 52 12.88 -5.32 2.10
C PRO A 52 13.35 -5.02 0.66
N SER A 53 12.69 -5.58 -0.35
CA SER A 53 13.00 -5.26 -1.76
C SER A 53 12.45 -3.90 -2.16
N ASP A 54 12.90 -3.35 -3.29
CA ASP A 54 12.37 -2.11 -3.88
C ASP A 54 10.84 -2.15 -4.00
N SER A 55 10.28 -3.27 -4.47
CA SER A 55 8.83 -3.48 -4.54
C SER A 55 8.14 -3.43 -3.18
N HIS A 56 8.79 -3.92 -2.11
CA HIS A 56 8.21 -3.86 -0.77
C HIS A 56 8.16 -2.44 -0.23
N TYR A 57 9.25 -1.67 -0.40
CA TYR A 57 9.27 -0.24 -0.05
C TYR A 57 8.17 0.54 -0.78
N PHE A 58 8.00 0.27 -2.06
CA PHE A 58 6.96 0.92 -2.85
C PHE A 58 5.55 0.57 -2.39
N LEU A 59 5.27 -0.72 -2.18
CA LEU A 59 3.93 -1.12 -1.80
C LEU A 59 3.55 -0.63 -0.41
N SER A 60 4.50 -0.55 0.52
CA SER A 60 4.23 0.03 1.83
C SER A 60 3.80 1.50 1.71
N LEU A 61 4.44 2.27 0.82
CA LEU A 61 4.04 3.65 0.52
C LEU A 61 2.68 3.72 -0.19
N ILE A 62 2.47 2.91 -1.22
CA ILE A 62 1.21 2.91 -1.99
C ILE A 62 0.03 2.57 -1.09
N TYR A 63 0.16 1.55 -0.23
CA TYR A 63 -0.92 1.16 0.67
C TYR A 63 -1.15 2.18 1.77
N SER A 64 -0.08 2.76 2.32
CA SER A 64 -0.18 3.87 3.28
C SER A 64 -1.04 5.00 2.69
N ILE A 65 -0.66 5.52 1.52
CA ILE A 65 -1.40 6.58 0.82
C ILE A 65 -2.84 6.16 0.52
N ALA A 66 -3.06 4.94 0.02
CA ALA A 66 -4.39 4.45 -0.35
C ALA A 66 -5.32 4.25 0.85
N LEU A 67 -4.79 4.15 2.07
CA LEU A 67 -5.56 4.09 3.31
C LEU A 67 -5.88 5.47 3.89
N GLY A 68 -5.56 6.54 3.16
CA GLY A 68 -5.81 7.92 3.57
C GLY A 68 -4.72 8.49 4.50
N GLU A 69 -3.58 7.82 4.60
CA GLU A 69 -2.43 8.33 5.34
C GLU A 69 -1.73 9.41 4.52
N GLY A 70 -1.19 10.43 5.21
CA GLY A 70 -0.70 11.66 4.58
C GLY A 70 0.76 11.97 4.88
N ASN A 71 1.32 11.36 5.92
CA ASN A 71 2.69 11.57 6.36
C ASN A 71 3.52 10.31 6.15
N LEU A 72 4.82 10.49 5.91
CA LEU A 72 5.75 9.37 5.75
C LEU A 72 5.83 8.49 7.02
N CYS A 73 5.64 9.08 8.19
CA CYS A 73 5.61 8.39 9.48
C CYS A 73 4.40 7.45 9.62
N ASP A 74 3.33 7.68 8.87
CA ASP A 74 2.09 6.89 9.00
C ASP A 74 2.29 5.44 8.53
N VAL A 75 3.32 5.17 7.72
CA VAL A 75 3.70 3.79 7.35
C VAL A 75 4.05 2.90 8.55
N ASP A 76 4.43 3.51 9.68
CA ASP A 76 4.67 2.78 10.92
C ASP A 76 3.36 2.22 11.49
N LEU A 77 2.19 2.79 11.18
CA LEU A 77 0.88 2.22 11.52
C LEU A 77 0.66 0.89 10.79
N LEU A 78 0.97 0.84 9.50
CA LEU A 78 0.93 -0.42 8.71
C LEU A 78 1.95 -1.45 9.24
N LYS A 79 3.06 -1.00 9.83
CA LYS A 79 4.04 -1.89 10.46
C LYS A 79 3.53 -2.44 11.79
N GLU A 80 2.82 -1.65 12.59
CA GLU A 80 2.34 -2.00 13.93
C GLU A 80 1.05 -2.85 13.91
N ASP A 81 0.12 -2.58 13.00
CA ASP A 81 -1.13 -3.35 12.86
C ASP A 81 -0.85 -4.71 12.19
N LEU A 82 -0.84 -5.78 13.00
CA LEU A 82 -0.60 -7.14 12.54
C LEU A 82 -1.68 -7.62 11.55
N ALA A 83 -2.95 -7.27 11.78
CA ALA A 83 -4.06 -7.70 10.94
C ALA A 83 -3.94 -7.06 9.56
N GLN A 84 -3.76 -5.73 9.52
CA GLN A 84 -3.57 -4.96 8.30
C GLN A 84 -2.35 -5.44 7.53
N ARG A 85 -1.20 -5.64 8.19
CA ARG A 85 0.03 -6.13 7.57
C ARG A 85 -0.15 -7.51 6.93
N THR A 86 -0.89 -8.39 7.60
CA THR A 86 -1.22 -9.73 7.09
C THR A 86 -2.09 -9.65 5.85
N LEU A 87 -3.15 -8.83 5.88
CA LEU A 87 -4.03 -8.60 4.73
C LEU A 87 -3.30 -7.94 3.54
N ALA A 88 -2.31 -7.08 3.82
CA ALA A 88 -1.47 -6.46 2.81
C ALA A 88 -0.49 -7.44 2.13
N GLY A 89 -0.32 -8.64 2.69
CA GLY A 89 0.64 -9.64 2.22
C GLY A 89 2.08 -9.34 2.64
N PHE A 90 2.30 -8.52 3.68
CA PHE A 90 3.64 -8.21 4.17
C PHE A 90 4.05 -9.11 5.32
N LYS A 91 5.25 -9.70 5.24
CA LYS A 91 5.88 -10.34 6.41
C LYS A 91 6.53 -9.31 7.34
N LYS A 92 7.10 -8.26 6.74
CA LYS A 92 7.73 -7.13 7.42
C LYS A 92 7.51 -5.87 6.59
N VAL A 93 7.29 -4.76 7.26
CA VAL A 93 7.12 -3.43 6.66
C VAL A 93 8.34 -2.59 7.05
N PRO A 94 9.00 -1.90 6.12
CA PRO A 94 10.05 -0.95 6.47
C PRO A 94 9.47 0.18 7.34
N ASP A 95 10.23 0.62 8.34
CA ASP A 95 9.84 1.80 9.11
C ASP A 95 10.02 3.08 8.31
N SER A 96 9.36 4.14 8.77
CA SER A 96 9.40 5.47 8.17
C SER A 96 10.82 5.95 7.87
N ARG A 97 11.76 5.77 8.80
CA ARG A 97 13.18 6.11 8.61
C ARG A 97 13.80 5.40 7.40
N ARG A 98 13.63 4.08 7.31
CA ARG A 98 14.15 3.31 6.17
C ARG A 98 13.48 3.69 4.86
N ILE A 99 12.20 4.07 4.88
CA ILE A 99 11.53 4.59 3.70
C ILE A 99 12.13 5.93 3.30
N SER A 100 12.39 6.86 4.23
CA SER A 100 13.07 8.13 3.95
C SER A 100 14.42 7.90 3.27
N GLU A 101 15.26 7.04 3.86
CA GLU A 101 16.58 6.70 3.31
C GLU A 101 16.46 6.10 1.89
N TYR A 102 15.44 5.26 1.65
CA TYR A 102 15.15 4.68 0.34
C TYR A 102 14.72 5.74 -0.69
N LEU A 103 13.85 6.67 -0.29
CA LEU A 103 13.36 7.76 -1.16
C LEU A 103 14.47 8.73 -1.57
N CYS A 104 15.47 8.96 -0.70
CA CYS A 104 16.65 9.75 -1.05
C CYS A 104 17.49 9.14 -2.19
N GLY A 105 17.32 7.85 -2.49
CA GLY A 105 18.00 7.19 -3.60
C GLY A 105 17.42 7.49 -4.98
N PHE A 106 16.26 8.16 -5.08
CA PHE A 106 15.62 8.42 -6.37
C PHE A 106 16.36 9.45 -7.19
N ASP A 107 16.72 9.06 -8.41
CA ASP A 107 17.20 9.94 -9.46
C ASP A 107 16.14 10.14 -10.55
N LYS A 108 16.47 10.97 -11.54
CA LYS A 108 15.60 11.26 -12.69
C LYS A 108 15.21 9.99 -13.47
N ASN A 109 16.11 9.02 -13.59
CA ASN A 109 15.86 7.78 -14.31
C ASN A 109 14.86 6.89 -13.56
N SER A 110 14.99 6.81 -12.24
CA SER A 110 14.10 6.05 -11.35
C SER A 110 12.70 6.65 -11.33
N LEU A 111 12.60 7.99 -11.30
CA LEU A 111 11.31 8.69 -11.42
C LEU A 111 10.65 8.47 -12.78
N THR A 112 11.44 8.48 -13.86
CA THR A 112 10.95 8.18 -15.21
C THR A 112 10.44 6.74 -15.30
N SER A 113 11.18 5.79 -14.72
CA SER A 113 10.79 4.38 -14.69
C SER A 113 9.49 4.17 -13.91
N LEU A 114 9.33 4.85 -12.77
CA LEU A 114 8.09 4.83 -12.00
C LEU A 114 6.91 5.41 -12.80
N SER A 115 7.11 6.55 -13.46
CA SER A 115 6.09 7.16 -14.33
C SER A 115 5.67 6.22 -15.46
N ASN A 116 6.62 5.51 -16.06
CA ASN A 116 6.34 4.55 -17.13
C ASN A 116 5.53 3.34 -16.62
N ILE A 117 5.83 2.82 -15.43
CA ILE A 117 5.03 1.77 -14.80
C ILE A 117 3.59 2.26 -14.60
N ALA A 118 3.40 3.45 -14.04
CA ALA A 118 2.08 4.01 -13.81
C ALA A 118 1.28 4.18 -15.12
N LYS A 119 1.91 4.74 -16.16
CA LYS A 119 1.29 4.90 -17.50
C LYS A 119 0.92 3.56 -18.12
N PHE A 120 1.81 2.57 -18.02
CA PHE A 120 1.57 1.22 -18.52
C PHE A 120 0.39 0.53 -17.82
N LEU A 121 0.28 0.69 -16.50
CA LEU A 121 -0.85 0.15 -15.75
C LEU A 121 -2.15 0.89 -16.08
N ALA A 122 -2.11 2.21 -16.18
CA ALA A 122 -3.27 3.01 -16.58
C ALA A 122 -3.78 2.61 -17.97
N SER A 123 -2.89 2.45 -18.96
CA SER A 123 -3.30 2.07 -20.32
C SER A 123 -4.00 0.70 -20.39
N LYS A 124 -3.67 -0.22 -19.48
CA LYS A 124 -4.35 -1.52 -19.36
C LYS A 124 -5.72 -1.43 -18.71
N LEU A 125 -5.96 -0.43 -17.87
CA LEU A 125 -7.16 -0.30 -17.05
C LEU A 125 -8.21 0.62 -17.68
N ILE A 126 -7.79 1.67 -18.39
CA ILE A 126 -8.69 2.69 -18.93
C ILE A 126 -9.80 2.07 -19.79
N LYS A 127 -9.45 1.22 -20.76
CA LYS A 127 -10.44 0.64 -21.67
C LYS A 127 -11.46 -0.26 -20.95
N PRO A 128 -11.04 -1.27 -20.15
CA PRO A 128 -11.98 -2.10 -19.40
C PRO A 128 -12.88 -1.29 -18.45
N VAL A 129 -12.35 -0.25 -17.81
CA VAL A 129 -13.14 0.59 -16.89
C VAL A 129 -14.21 1.38 -17.65
N ILE A 130 -13.84 2.00 -18.78
CA ILE A 130 -14.81 2.72 -19.62
C ILE A 130 -15.89 1.78 -20.14
N GLU A 131 -15.50 0.60 -20.64
CA GLU A 131 -16.44 -0.41 -21.14
C GLU A 131 -17.39 -0.89 -20.05
N HIS A 132 -16.90 -1.11 -18.82
CA HIS A 132 -17.73 -1.48 -17.69
C HIS A 132 -18.73 -0.37 -17.33
N GLU A 133 -18.27 0.86 -17.16
CA GLU A 133 -19.14 2.01 -16.83
C GLU A 133 -20.23 2.23 -17.89
N LEU A 134 -19.92 2.08 -19.18
CA LEU A 134 -20.90 2.18 -20.26
C LEU A 134 -21.92 1.03 -20.25
N SER A 135 -21.54 -0.17 -19.80
CA SER A 135 -22.45 -1.32 -19.70
C SER A 135 -23.43 -1.26 -18.53
N GLN A 136 -23.14 -0.42 -17.52
CA GLN A 136 -23.98 -0.23 -16.34
C GLN A 136 -24.94 0.98 -16.47
N ARG A 137 -24.89 1.69 -17.61
CA ARG A 137 -25.79 2.79 -17.96
C ARG A 137 -26.86 2.32 -18.95
#